data_AF-A0A0F9MVV7-F1
#
_entry.id   AF-A0A0F9MVV7-F1
#
_cell.length_a   1.000
_cell.length_b   1.000
_cell.length_c   1.000
_cell.angle_alpha   90.00
_cell.angle_beta   90.00
_cell.angle_gamma   90.00
#
_symmetry.space_group_name_H-M   'P 1'
#
loop_
_entity.id
_entity.type
_entity.pdbx_description
1 polymer ?
#
loop_
_entity_poly.entity_id
_entity_poly.type
_entity_poly.pdbx_seq_one_letter_code
_entity_poly.pdbx_strand_id
1 'polypeptide(L)'
;MVKWISHNQGMFVGLILVSILMLWTYGCLSKVKSPISNQMVTRAELTLEVDVQVKQIEAQLDSLHKQASLQYESLDRQDVIKRKLFEFASLTAANNVINPMGIITLAGTLLGFGIAIDNRIKDKVIKNRPVNNKLPTTETT
;
A
#
# COMPACT_ATOMS: atom_id res chain seq x y z
N MET A 1 -12.07 -25.56 59.23
CA MET A 1 -11.05 -25.75 58.17
C MET A 1 -9.87 -26.61 58.64
N VAL A 2 -9.24 -26.31 59.78
CA VAL A 2 -8.04 -27.05 60.26
C VAL A 2 -8.27 -28.57 60.39
N LYS A 3 -9.44 -29.02 60.89
CA LYS A 3 -9.79 -30.45 60.98
C LYS A 3 -9.93 -31.16 59.62
N TRP A 4 -10.27 -30.43 58.55
CA TRP A 4 -10.41 -30.99 57.21
C TRP A 4 -9.05 -31.19 56.55
N ILE A 5 -8.14 -30.23 56.77
CA ILE A 5 -6.74 -30.31 56.32
C ILE A 5 -6.01 -31.47 57.00
N SER A 6 -6.29 -31.74 58.28
CA SER A 6 -5.68 -32.88 58.98
C SER A 6 -6.19 -34.25 58.54
N HIS A 7 -7.36 -34.34 57.90
CA HIS A 7 -7.89 -35.62 57.39
C HIS A 7 -7.39 -35.92 55.97
N ASN A 8 -7.15 -34.87 55.19
CA ASN A 8 -6.75 -34.95 53.78
C ASN A 8 -5.34 -34.40 53.55
N GLN A 9 -4.41 -34.68 54.47
CA GLN A 9 -3.05 -34.11 54.44
C GLN A 9 -2.31 -34.44 53.12
N GLY A 10 -2.47 -35.66 52.60
CA GLY A 10 -1.85 -36.07 51.34
C GLY A 10 -2.34 -35.27 50.13
N MET A 11 -3.65 -34.98 50.06
CA MET A 11 -4.22 -34.21 48.97
C MET A 11 -3.76 -32.74 49.02
N PHE A 12 -3.65 -32.15 50.21
CA PHE A 12 -3.18 -30.79 50.39
C PHE A 12 -1.70 -30.63 50.00
N VAL A 13 -0.84 -31.56 50.44
CA VAL A 13 0.57 -31.57 50.04
C VAL A 13 0.72 -31.77 48.54
N GLY A 14 -0.06 -32.67 47.93
CA GLY A 14 -0.06 -32.87 46.48
C GLY A 14 -0.44 -31.60 45.71
N LEU A 15 -1.45 -30.86 46.17
CA LEU A 15 -1.90 -29.63 45.53
C LEU A 15 -0.82 -28.52 45.59
N ILE A 16 -0.12 -28.41 46.72
CA ILE A 16 1.03 -27.50 46.86
C ILE A 16 2.14 -27.88 45.89
N LEU A 17 2.50 -29.17 45.82
CA LEU A 17 3.56 -29.66 44.95
C LEU A 17 3.26 -29.43 43.46
N VAL A 18 2.01 -29.68 43.04
CA VAL A 18 1.55 -29.40 41.67
C VAL A 18 1.58 -27.90 41.38
N SER A 19 1.21 -27.06 42.35
CA SER A 19 1.24 -25.60 42.19
C SER A 19 2.69 -25.09 42.01
N ILE A 20 3.64 -25.63 42.77
CA ILE A 20 5.07 -25.31 42.65
C ILE A 20 5.61 -25.78 41.29
N LEU A 21 5.25 -26.98 40.83
CA LEU A 21 5.64 -27.49 39.52
C LEU A 21 5.05 -26.67 38.36
N MET A 22 3.80 -26.21 38.48
CA MET A 22 3.18 -25.30 37.51
C MET A 22 3.93 -23.96 37.44
N LEU A 23 4.26 -23.35 38.59
CA LEU A 23 5.07 -22.12 38.64
C LEU A 23 6.47 -22.32 38.03
N TRP A 24 7.10 -23.46 38.32
CA TRP A 24 8.43 -23.79 37.80
C TRP A 24 8.43 -23.97 36.28
N THR A 25 7.45 -24.71 35.75
CA THR A 25 7.32 -24.95 34.31
C THR A 25 6.97 -23.69 33.52
N TYR A 26 6.13 -22.80 34.09
CA TYR A 26 5.86 -21.49 33.49
C TYR A 26 7.06 -20.54 33.51
N GLY A 27 7.93 -20.63 34.53
CA GLY A 27 9.13 -19.81 34.65
C GLY A 27 10.27 -20.16 33.70
N CYS A 28 10.26 -21.36 33.11
CA CYS A 28 11.35 -21.89 32.28
C CYS A 28 11.22 -21.56 30.78
N LEU A 29 10.36 -20.60 30.41
CA LEU A 29 10.26 -20.16 29.02
C LEU A 29 11.57 -19.49 28.57
N SER A 30 12.22 -20.07 27.55
CA SER A 30 13.44 -19.51 26.96
C SER A 30 13.14 -18.14 26.35
N LYS A 31 13.87 -17.11 26.79
CA LYS A 31 13.81 -15.75 26.25
C LYS A 31 15.03 -15.47 25.40
N VAL A 32 14.83 -14.81 24.26
CA VAL A 32 15.90 -14.39 23.36
C VAL A 32 15.77 -12.89 23.13
N LYS A 33 16.90 -12.22 22.88
CA LYS A 33 16.93 -10.79 22.57
C LYS A 33 16.28 -10.55 21.20
N SER A 34 15.24 -9.73 21.13
CA SER A 34 14.63 -9.30 19.87
C SER A 34 15.66 -8.48 19.07
N PRO A 35 15.85 -8.75 17.77
CA PRO A 35 16.70 -7.94 16.90
C PRO A 35 16.11 -6.55 16.61
N ILE A 36 14.83 -6.34 16.94
CA ILE A 36 14.06 -5.14 16.58
C ILE A 36 13.88 -4.24 17.80
N SER A 37 13.29 -4.78 18.89
CA SER A 37 13.02 -3.98 20.10
C SER A 37 14.18 -4.02 21.10
N ASN A 38 15.18 -4.89 20.88
CA ASN A 38 16.30 -5.11 21.80
C ASN A 38 15.89 -5.60 23.20
N GLN A 39 14.62 -5.99 23.37
CA GLN A 39 14.06 -6.53 24.61
C GLN A 39 14.09 -8.07 24.61
N MET A 40 14.00 -8.66 25.80
CA MET A 40 13.93 -10.12 25.98
C MET A 40 12.51 -10.60 25.69
N VAL A 41 12.32 -11.22 24.54
CA VAL A 41 11.02 -11.73 24.07
C VAL A 41 10.99 -13.25 24.10
N THR A 42 9.79 -13.79 24.27
CA THR A 42 9.54 -15.23 24.14
C THR A 42 9.56 -15.65 22.67
N ARG A 43 9.70 -16.96 22.42
CA ARG A 43 9.69 -17.50 21.04
C ARG A 43 8.39 -17.12 20.29
N ALA A 44 7.24 -17.16 20.96
CA ALA A 44 5.96 -16.84 20.35
C ALA A 44 5.85 -15.36 19.96
N GLU A 45 6.32 -14.46 20.83
CA GLU A 45 6.38 -13.03 20.55
C GLU A 45 7.34 -12.72 19.40
N LEU A 46 8.53 -13.34 19.40
CA LEU A 46 9.51 -13.16 18.32
C LEU A 46 8.95 -13.61 16.96
N THR A 47 8.22 -14.73 16.91
CA THR A 47 7.59 -15.19 15.66
C THR A 47 6.53 -14.21 15.15
N LEU A 48 5.79 -13.59 16.07
CA LEU A 48 4.77 -12.60 15.72
C LEU A 48 5.41 -11.29 15.24
N GLU A 49 6.46 -10.82 15.92
CA GLU A 49 7.22 -9.63 15.49
C GLU A 49 7.76 -9.80 14.05
N VAL A 50 8.35 -10.96 13.76
CA VAL A 50 8.89 -11.26 12.42
C VAL A 50 7.77 -11.33 11.38
N ASP A 51 6.67 -12.03 11.65
CA ASP A 51 5.55 -12.15 10.70
C ASP A 51 4.92 -10.80 10.35
N VAL A 52 4.76 -9.91 11.34
CA VAL A 52 4.24 -8.56 11.13
C VAL A 52 5.17 -7.75 10.23
N GLN A 53 6.49 -7.84 10.44
CA GLN A 53 7.45 -7.11 9.61
C GLN A 53 7.50 -7.63 8.17
N VAL A 54 7.49 -8.94 7.99
CA VAL A 54 7.46 -9.55 6.65
C VAL A 54 6.25 -9.05 5.88
N LYS A 55 5.05 -9.10 6.48
CA LYS A 55 3.81 -8.61 5.86
C LYS A 55 3.85 -7.12 5.55
N GLN A 56 4.45 -6.31 6.43
CA GLN A 56 4.59 -4.87 6.20
C GLN A 56 5.51 -4.58 5.00
N ILE A 57 6.61 -5.31 4.87
CA ILE A 57 7.55 -5.17 3.74
C ILE A 57 6.88 -5.65 2.45
N GLU A 58 6.17 -6.78 2.47
CA GLU A 58 5.42 -7.29 1.31
C GLU A 58 4.40 -6.27 0.80
N ALA A 59 3.61 -5.66 1.70
CA ALA A 59 2.64 -4.63 1.35
C ALA A 59 3.31 -3.38 0.72
N GLN A 60 4.48 -2.98 1.24
CA GLN A 60 5.25 -1.88 0.66
C GLN A 60 5.77 -2.25 -0.74
N LEU A 61 6.27 -3.47 -0.93
CA LEU A 61 6.78 -3.95 -2.20
C LEU A 61 5.68 -3.94 -3.28
N ASP A 62 4.49 -4.43 -2.95
CA ASP A 62 3.33 -4.44 -3.83
C ASP A 62 2.92 -3.03 -4.27
N SER A 63 2.94 -2.07 -3.34
CA SER A 63 2.61 -0.68 -3.64
C SER A 63 3.64 -0.05 -4.59
N LEU A 64 4.93 -0.33 -4.36
CA LEU A 64 6.02 0.16 -5.19
C LEU A 64 5.95 -0.42 -6.60
N HIS A 65 5.65 -1.73 -6.71
CA HIS A 65 5.51 -2.42 -7.98
C HIS A 65 4.36 -1.86 -8.81
N LYS A 66 3.21 -1.60 -8.20
CA LYS A 66 2.07 -0.93 -8.87
C LYS A 66 2.40 0.48 -9.32
N GLN A 67 3.15 1.24 -8.51
CA GLN A 67 3.57 2.58 -8.90
C GLN A 67 4.57 2.55 -10.06
N ALA A 68 5.52 1.60 -10.03
CA ALA A 68 6.48 1.39 -11.09
C ALA A 68 5.80 1.00 -12.40
N SER A 69 4.83 0.08 -12.37
CA SER A 69 4.12 -0.34 -13.60
C SER A 69 3.36 0.81 -14.26
N LEU A 70 2.74 1.69 -13.47
CA LEU A 70 2.07 2.90 -13.99
C LEU A 70 3.06 3.89 -14.63
N GLN A 71 4.26 4.01 -14.04
CA GLN A 71 5.30 4.88 -14.59
C GLN A 71 5.86 4.31 -15.90
N TYR A 72 6.11 2.99 -15.96
CA TYR A 72 6.55 2.33 -17.19
C TYR A 72 5.53 2.50 -18.33
N GLU A 73 4.24 2.32 -18.05
CA GLU A 73 3.19 2.56 -19.06
C GLU A 73 3.22 4.02 -19.58
N SER A 74 3.47 4.98 -18.69
CA SER A 74 3.59 6.39 -19.07
C SER A 74 4.85 6.70 -19.89
N LEU A 75 5.95 5.98 -19.62
CA LEU A 75 7.19 6.08 -20.39
C LEU A 75 7.03 5.47 -21.77
N ASP A 76 6.42 4.28 -21.87
CA ASP A 76 6.15 3.62 -23.15
C ASP A 76 5.29 4.50 -24.06
N ARG A 77 4.26 5.16 -23.51
CA ARG A 77 3.45 6.12 -24.28
C ARG A 77 4.30 7.28 -24.83
N GLN A 78 5.23 7.81 -24.05
CA GLN A 78 6.11 8.88 -24.49
C GLN A 78 7.08 8.41 -25.58
N ASP A 79 7.64 7.21 -25.45
CA ASP A 79 8.57 6.68 -26.42
C ASP A 79 7.90 6.31 -27.74
N VAL A 80 6.65 5.84 -27.71
CA VAL A 80 5.84 5.66 -28.93
C VAL A 80 5.64 7.01 -29.64
N ILE A 81 5.29 8.06 -28.90
CA ILE A 81 5.10 9.40 -29.47
C ILE A 81 6.41 9.93 -30.05
N LYS A 82 7.53 9.80 -29.33
CA LYS A 82 8.86 10.20 -29.83
C LYS A 82 9.24 9.44 -31.08
N ARG A 83 9.04 8.12 -31.13
CA ARG A 83 9.32 7.32 -32.34
C ARG A 83 8.50 7.81 -33.53
N LYS A 84 7.22 8.10 -33.34
CA LYS A 84 6.36 8.64 -34.41
C LYS A 84 6.77 10.03 -34.87
N LEU A 85 7.20 10.89 -33.95
CA LEU A 85 7.78 12.20 -34.25
C LEU A 85 9.09 12.09 -35.04
N PHE A 86 9.99 11.19 -34.63
CA PHE A 86 11.24 10.93 -35.35
C PHE A 86 11.00 10.35 -36.74
N GLU A 87 10.09 9.38 -36.86
CA GLU A 87 9.67 8.81 -38.14
C GLU A 87 9.14 9.92 -39.07
N PHE A 88 8.26 10.78 -38.56
CA PHE A 88 7.74 11.93 -39.30
C PHE A 88 8.82 12.96 -39.70
N ALA A 89 9.72 13.30 -38.79
CA ALA A 89 10.83 14.22 -39.05
C ALA A 89 11.78 13.64 -40.12
N SER A 90 12.11 12.35 -40.04
CA SER A 90 12.96 11.67 -41.00
C SER A 90 12.32 11.61 -42.40
N LEU A 91 11.02 11.33 -42.49
CA LEU A 91 10.27 11.33 -43.75
C LEU A 91 10.16 12.72 -44.37
N THR A 92 10.02 13.76 -43.54
CA THR A 92 9.94 15.16 -44.01
C THR A 92 11.32 15.63 -44.49
N ALA A 93 12.38 15.30 -43.76
CA ALA A 93 13.76 15.63 -44.14
C ALA A 93 14.19 14.90 -45.42
N ALA A 94 13.79 13.63 -45.59
CA ALA A 94 14.16 12.83 -46.76
C ALA A 94 13.42 13.28 -48.04
N ASN A 95 12.15 13.65 -47.93
CA ASN A 95 11.35 13.96 -49.11
C ASN A 95 11.33 15.45 -49.50
N ASN A 96 11.84 16.36 -48.65
CA ASN A 96 11.75 17.82 -48.84
C ASN A 96 10.32 18.34 -49.10
N VAL A 97 9.33 17.49 -48.87
CA VAL A 97 7.90 17.74 -49.06
C VAL A 97 7.30 17.72 -47.67
N ILE A 98 6.82 18.88 -47.23
CA ILE A 98 5.99 18.97 -46.03
C ILE A 98 4.72 18.19 -46.34
N ASN A 99 4.59 16.98 -45.76
CA ASN A 99 3.37 16.21 -45.93
C ASN A 99 2.29 16.80 -45.02
N PRO A 100 1.29 17.54 -45.57
CA PRO A 100 0.31 18.27 -44.77
C PRO A 100 -0.51 17.34 -43.87
N MET A 101 -0.68 16.07 -44.27
CA MET A 101 -1.34 15.05 -43.46
C MET A 101 -0.60 14.76 -42.16
N GLY A 102 0.74 14.80 -42.15
CA GLY A 102 1.50 14.57 -40.93
C GLY A 102 1.52 15.77 -39.99
N ILE A 103 1.43 17.00 -40.51
CA ILE A 103 1.19 18.20 -39.69
C ILE A 103 -0.21 18.15 -39.07
N ILE A 104 -1.24 17.79 -39.83
CA ILE A 104 -2.61 17.65 -39.32
C ILE A 104 -2.67 16.54 -38.27
N THR A 105 -1.99 15.42 -38.50
CA THR A 105 -1.92 14.33 -37.52
C THR A 105 -1.26 14.82 -36.24
N LEU A 106 -0.11 15.49 -36.32
CA LEU A 106 0.64 16.00 -35.17
C LEU A 106 -0.12 17.10 -34.41
N ALA A 107 -0.79 18.01 -35.13
CA ALA A 107 -1.69 19.01 -34.56
C ALA A 107 -2.91 18.35 -33.88
N GLY A 108 -3.47 17.32 -34.51
CA GLY A 108 -4.55 16.51 -33.94
C GLY A 108 -4.13 15.78 -32.66
N THR A 109 -2.91 15.21 -32.63
CA THR A 109 -2.38 14.57 -31.41
C THR A 109 -2.14 15.59 -30.31
N LEU A 110 -1.56 16.76 -30.62
CA LEU A 110 -1.34 17.85 -29.65
C LEU A 110 -2.66 18.38 -29.08
N LEU A 111 -3.66 18.61 -29.93
CA LEU A 111 -5.00 19.04 -29.50
C LEU A 111 -5.69 17.94 -28.68
N GLY A 112 -5.62 16.68 -29.11
CA GLY A 112 -6.18 15.54 -28.38
C GLY A 112 -5.56 15.36 -27.00
N PHE A 113 -4.24 15.51 -26.88
CA PHE A 113 -3.55 15.52 -25.58
C PHE A 113 -3.95 16.72 -24.72
N GLY A 114 -4.04 17.91 -25.31
CA GLY A 114 -4.48 19.13 -24.61
C GLY A 114 -5.87 18.98 -24.01
N ILE A 115 -6.83 18.46 -24.80
CA ILE A 115 -8.20 18.22 -24.35
C ILE A 115 -8.26 17.14 -23.27
N ALA A 116 -7.51 16.04 -23.42
CA ALA A 116 -7.46 14.97 -22.43
C ALA A 116 -6.86 15.43 -21.10
N ILE A 117 -5.82 16.26 -21.13
CA ILE A 117 -5.19 16.83 -19.94
C ILE A 117 -6.12 17.86 -19.27
N ASP A 118 -6.74 18.76 -20.06
CA ASP A 118 -7.68 19.77 -19.55
C ASP A 118 -8.89 19.11 -18.86
N ASN A 119 -9.46 18.06 -19.47
CA ASN A 119 -10.56 17.30 -18.87
C ASN A 119 -10.13 16.60 -17.57
N ARG A 120 -8.93 16.04 -17.52
CA ARG A 120 -8.41 15.40 -16.30
C ARG A 120 -8.17 16.40 -15.16
N ILE A 121 -7.77 17.63 -15.48
CA ILE A 121 -7.59 18.70 -14.49
C ILE A 121 -8.94 19.19 -13.98
N LYS A 122 -9.91 19.42 -14.89
CA LYS A 122 -11.28 19.81 -14.53
C LYS A 122 -11.98 18.78 -13.65
N ASP A 123 -11.85 17.49 -13.95
CA ASP A 123 -12.42 16.43 -13.12
C ASP A 123 -11.83 16.39 -11.70
N LYS A 124 -10.53 16.64 -11.55
CA LYS A 124 -9.91 16.76 -10.22
C LYS A 124 -10.43 17.97 -9.44
N VAL A 125 -10.67 19.09 -10.11
CA VAL A 125 -11.19 20.32 -9.48
C VAL A 125 -12.67 20.18 -9.10
N ILE A 126 -13.49 19.56 -9.95
CA ILE A 126 -14.92 19.34 -9.69
C ILE A 126 -15.12 18.36 -8.53
N LYS A 127 -14.33 17.27 -8.49
CA LYS A 127 -14.44 16.25 -7.44
C LYS A 127 -13.98 16.73 -6.06
N ASN A 128 -13.13 17.76 -6.01
CA ASN A 128 -12.60 18.34 -4.77
C ASN A 128 -13.33 19.61 -4.30
N ARG A 129 -14.38 20.08 -5.00
CA ARG A 129 -15.21 21.18 -4.49
C ARG A 129 -16.18 20.66 -3.42
N PRO A 130 -16.28 21.31 -2.24
CA PRO A 130 -17.40 21.06 -1.34
C PRO A 130 -18.69 21.45 -2.04
N VAL A 131 -19.65 20.52 -2.14
CA VAL A 131 -20.97 20.77 -2.70
C VAL A 131 -21.68 21.77 -1.79
N ASN A 132 -21.68 23.04 -2.18
CA ASN A 132 -22.49 24.05 -1.52
C ASN A 132 -23.94 23.83 -1.97
N ASN A 133 -24.69 23.02 -1.23
CA ASN A 133 -26.14 22.89 -1.36
C ASN A 133 -26.81 24.21 -0.98
N LYS A 134 -26.85 25.17 -1.90
CA LYS A 134 -27.89 26.20 -1.89
C LYS A 134 -29.01 25.70 -2.80
N LEU A 135 -30.04 25.12 -2.19
CA LEU A 135 -31.30 24.92 -2.87
C LEU A 135 -31.78 26.29 -3.39
N PRO A 136 -32.27 26.39 -4.64
CA PRO A 136 -33.01 27.56 -5.05
C PRO A 136 -34.35 27.54 -4.31
N THR A 137 -34.55 28.48 -3.39
CA THR A 137 -35.88 28.85 -2.90
C THR A 137 -36.64 29.43 -4.09
N THR A 138 -37.45 28.60 -4.73
CA THR A 138 -38.58 29.05 -5.54
C THR A 138 -39.62 29.64 -4.59
N GLU A 139 -39.53 30.95 -4.35
CA GLU A 139 -40.67 31.72 -3.86
C GLU A 139 -41.49 32.16 -5.08
N THR A 140 -42.45 31.30 -5.43
CA THR A 140 -43.72 31.74 -6.01
C THR A 140 -44.56 32.31 -4.86
N THR A 141 -44.91 33.59 -4.89
CA THR A 141 -46.27 34.17 -4.97
C THR A 141 -46.21 35.64 -4.54
#